data_AF-A0A1M7B0W7-F1
#
_entry.id   AF-A0A1M7B0W7-F1
#
_cell.length_a   1.000
_cell.length_b   1.000
_cell.length_c   1.000
_cell.angle_alpha   90.00
_cell.angle_beta   90.00
_cell.angle_gamma   90.00
#
_symmetry.space_group_name_H-M   'P 1'
#
loop_
_entity.id
_entity.type
_entity.pdbx_description
1 polymer ?
#
loop_
_entity_poly.entity_id
_entity_poly.type
_entity_poly.pdbx_seq_one_letter_code
_entity_poly.pdbx_strand_id
1 'polypeptide(L)'
;MSQEWFHLRDFSGFQYRTMSETLRLSRLLQGKPTGQHHYINEALMIDHVLFGEHLRRDRDTLSCDELRYVIDAEQYNCFSLFRGMDYGERKAALLEHVKRQEGRE
;
A
#
# COMPACT_ATOMS: atom_id res chain seq x y z
N MET A 1 -13.01 -8.56 -18.45
CA MET A 1 -12.93 -7.69 -17.25
C MET A 1 -14.35 -7.32 -16.84
N SER A 2 -14.70 -7.50 -15.57
CA SER A 2 -16.04 -7.18 -15.02
C SER A 2 -16.16 -5.70 -14.68
N GLN A 3 -17.39 -5.18 -14.52
CA GLN A 3 -17.61 -3.81 -14.03
C GLN A 3 -16.95 -3.58 -12.66
N GLU A 4 -17.00 -4.59 -11.79
CA GLU A 4 -16.34 -4.57 -10.49
C GLU A 4 -14.83 -4.35 -10.61
N TRP A 5 -14.18 -5.05 -11.54
CA TRP A 5 -12.75 -4.90 -11.77
C TRP A 5 -12.37 -3.45 -12.12
N PHE A 6 -13.13 -2.81 -13.02
CA PHE A 6 -12.87 -1.40 -13.38
C PHE A 6 -13.01 -0.46 -12.19
N HIS A 7 -14.02 -0.67 -11.34
CA HIS A 7 -14.19 0.12 -10.11
C HIS A 7 -13.03 -0.10 -9.13
N LEU A 8 -12.64 -1.35 -8.88
CA LEU A 8 -11.51 -1.66 -7.99
C LEU A 8 -10.20 -1.10 -8.54
N ARG A 9 -10.02 -1.13 -9.86
CA ARG A 9 -8.82 -0.62 -10.51
C ARG A 9 -8.68 0.90 -10.39
N ASP A 10 -9.77 1.63 -10.61
CA ASP A 10 -9.82 3.09 -10.43
C ASP A 10 -9.64 3.45 -8.95
N PHE A 11 -10.33 2.74 -8.06
CA PHE A 11 -10.23 2.94 -6.63
C PHE A 11 -8.81 2.68 -6.09
N SER A 12 -8.13 1.62 -6.54
CA SER A 12 -6.72 1.38 -6.23
C SER A 12 -5.83 2.55 -6.67
N GLY A 13 -6.08 3.12 -7.85
CA GLY A 13 -5.38 4.33 -8.29
C GLY A 13 -5.61 5.54 -7.38
N PHE A 14 -6.84 5.71 -6.88
CA PHE A 14 -7.17 6.73 -5.89
C PHE A 14 -6.49 6.47 -4.54
N GLN A 15 -6.51 5.23 -4.05
CA GLN A 15 -5.91 4.87 -2.76
C GLN A 15 -4.39 5.05 -2.75
N TYR A 16 -3.70 4.70 -3.84
CA TYR A 16 -2.28 4.97 -3.99
C TYR A 16 -1.95 6.48 -3.84
N ARG A 17 -2.79 7.36 -4.42
CA ARG A 17 -2.63 8.82 -4.27
C ARG A 17 -2.86 9.26 -2.83
N THR A 18 -3.88 8.72 -2.16
CA THR A 18 -4.17 8.99 -0.75
C THR A 18 -3.03 8.56 0.16
N MET A 19 -2.45 7.37 -0.06
CA MET A 19 -1.29 6.89 0.68
C MET A 19 -0.05 7.76 0.44
N SER A 20 0.19 8.14 -0.81
CA SER A 20 1.31 9.03 -1.16
C SER A 20 1.18 10.38 -0.46
N GLU A 21 -0.01 10.96 -0.42
CA GLU A 21 -0.24 12.22 0.29
C GLU A 21 -0.10 12.05 1.81
N THR A 22 -0.58 10.94 2.37
CA THR A 22 -0.42 10.62 3.80
C THR A 22 1.06 10.50 4.18
N LEU A 23 1.87 9.85 3.34
CA LEU A 23 3.32 9.79 3.52
C LEU A 23 3.94 11.18 3.50
N ARG A 24 3.58 12.00 2.52
CA ARG A 24 4.09 13.37 2.38
C ARG A 24 3.79 14.20 3.62
N LEU A 25 2.55 14.14 4.10
CA LEU A 25 2.10 14.86 5.30
C LEU A 25 2.77 14.34 6.57
N SER A 26 2.84 13.01 6.76
CA SER A 26 3.51 12.41 7.91
C SER A 26 4.97 12.83 8.01
N ARG A 27 5.70 12.82 6.88
CA ARG A 27 7.09 13.27 6.82
C ARG A 27 7.24 14.78 7.04
N LEU A 28 6.34 15.59 6.49
CA LEU A 28 6.33 17.03 6.71
C LEU A 28 6.13 17.37 8.19
N LEU A 29 5.22 16.68 8.89
CA LEU A 29 5.02 16.83 10.33
C LEU A 29 6.26 16.45 11.15
N GLN A 30 7.10 15.55 10.63
CA GLN A 30 8.40 15.20 11.20
C GLN A 30 9.53 16.17 10.80
N GLY A 31 9.25 17.23 10.03
CA GLY A 31 10.25 18.17 9.52
C GLY A 31 11.17 17.57 8.44
N LYS A 32 10.78 16.45 7.81
CA LYS A 32 11.59 15.75 6.80
C LYS A 32 11.08 16.05 5.39
N PRO A 33 11.98 16.28 4.41
CA PRO A 33 11.58 16.40 3.02
C PRO A 33 11.11 15.06 2.44
N THR A 34 10.24 15.10 1.44
CA THR A 34 9.73 13.90 0.75
C THR A 34 10.14 13.92 -0.71
N GLY A 35 11.14 13.10 -1.05
CA GLY A 35 11.57 12.86 -2.44
C GLY A 35 10.82 11.71 -3.12
N GLN A 36 10.91 11.65 -4.46
CA GLN A 36 10.23 10.66 -5.31
C GLN A 36 10.47 9.20 -4.90
N HIS A 37 11.70 8.88 -4.49
CA HIS A 37 12.08 7.53 -4.05
C HIS A 37 11.27 7.04 -2.84
N HIS A 38 10.74 7.93 -1.99
CA HIS A 38 9.91 7.50 -0.87
C HIS A 38 8.60 6.87 -1.36
N TYR A 39 7.92 7.49 -2.33
CA TYR A 39 6.68 6.93 -2.89
C TYR A 39 6.92 5.58 -3.58
N ILE A 40 8.05 5.46 -4.30
CA ILE A 40 8.46 4.20 -4.94
C ILE A 40 8.70 3.13 -3.87
N ASN A 41 9.40 3.47 -2.78
CA ASN A 41 9.66 2.54 -1.68
C ASN A 41 8.37 2.08 -0.99
N GLU A 42 7.34 2.92 -0.88
CA GLU A 42 6.03 2.52 -0.35
C GLU A 42 5.32 1.53 -1.28
N ALA A 43 5.29 1.81 -2.59
CA ALA A 43 4.69 0.91 -3.57
C ALA A 43 5.39 -0.46 -3.57
N LEU A 44 6.72 -0.46 -3.57
CA LEU A 44 7.51 -1.68 -3.54
C LEU A 44 7.37 -2.44 -2.21
N MET A 45 7.19 -1.74 -1.09
CA MET A 45 6.94 -2.37 0.21
C MET A 45 5.63 -3.16 0.18
N ILE A 46 4.56 -2.56 -0.34
CA ILE A 46 3.25 -3.20 -0.44
C ILE A 46 3.32 -4.39 -1.39
N ASP A 47 3.90 -4.21 -2.58
CA ASP A 47 4.02 -5.31 -3.55
C ASP A 47 4.84 -6.48 -2.98
N HIS A 48 5.93 -6.18 -2.27
CA HIS A 48 6.73 -7.22 -1.61
C HIS A 48 6.00 -7.92 -0.48
N VAL A 49 5.20 -7.21 0.31
CA VAL A 49 4.45 -7.82 1.41
C VAL A 49 3.31 -8.70 0.88
N LEU A 50 2.62 -8.28 -0.18
CA LEU A 50 1.49 -9.03 -0.75
C LEU A 50 1.92 -10.18 -1.64
N PHE A 51 2.99 -10.01 -2.40
CA PHE A 51 3.35 -10.93 -3.48
C PHE A 51 4.73 -11.56 -3.33
N GLY A 52 5.46 -11.23 -2.27
CA GLY A 52 6.83 -11.71 -2.02
C GLY A 52 7.90 -11.06 -2.91
N GLU A 53 7.51 -10.43 -4.01
CA GLU A 53 8.43 -9.85 -5.00
C GLU A 53 8.62 -8.35 -4.79
N HIS A 54 9.87 -7.90 -4.77
CA HIS A 54 10.20 -6.47 -4.70
C HIS A 54 10.23 -5.85 -6.10
N LEU A 55 9.15 -6.05 -6.86
CA LEU A 55 8.97 -5.55 -8.22
C LEU A 55 7.62 -4.86 -8.32
N ARG A 56 7.62 -3.66 -8.91
CA ARG A 56 6.39 -2.93 -9.17
C ARG A 56 5.51 -3.72 -10.13
N ARG A 57 4.32 -4.13 -9.68
CA ARG A 57 3.38 -4.86 -10.54
C ARG A 57 2.54 -3.92 -11.39
N ASP A 58 2.23 -4.36 -12.60
CA ASP A 58 1.21 -3.72 -13.42
C ASP A 58 -0.16 -3.98 -12.79
N ARG A 59 -0.85 -2.90 -12.43
CA ARG A 59 -2.17 -3.00 -11.80
C ARG A 59 -3.25 -3.47 -12.78
N ASP A 60 -2.99 -3.39 -14.09
CA ASP A 60 -3.92 -3.84 -15.12
C ASP A 60 -3.92 -5.37 -15.29
N THR A 61 -2.91 -6.05 -14.73
CA THR A 61 -2.80 -7.53 -14.75
C THR A 61 -3.36 -8.20 -13.49
N LEU A 62 -3.77 -7.42 -12.47
CA LEU A 62 -4.24 -7.95 -11.20
C LEU A 62 -5.70 -8.40 -11.28
N SER A 63 -6.04 -9.46 -10.55
CA SER A 63 -7.42 -9.89 -10.31
C SER A 63 -8.17 -8.95 -9.36
N CYS A 64 -9.49 -9.13 -9.22
CA CYS A 64 -10.29 -8.35 -8.26
C CYS A 64 -9.80 -8.54 -6.82
N ASP A 65 -9.46 -9.77 -6.43
CA ASP A 65 -9.00 -10.08 -5.07
C ASP A 65 -7.63 -9.46 -4.80
N GLU A 66 -6.71 -9.56 -5.76
CA GLU A 66 -5.41 -8.90 -5.66
C GLU A 66 -5.52 -7.38 -5.58
N LEU A 67 -6.45 -6.76 -6.34
CA LEU A 67 -6.72 -5.32 -6.23
C LEU A 67 -7.25 -4.96 -4.84
N ARG A 68 -8.15 -5.78 -4.27
CA ARG A 68 -8.67 -5.57 -2.92
C ARG A 68 -7.56 -5.66 -1.87
N TYR A 69 -6.68 -6.66 -1.96
CA TYR A 69 -5.54 -6.76 -1.04
C TYR A 69 -4.59 -5.57 -1.15
N VAL A 70 -4.33 -5.06 -2.36
CA VAL A 70 -3.55 -3.83 -2.56
C VAL A 70 -4.20 -2.63 -1.87
N ILE A 71 -5.51 -2.43 -2.10
CA ILE A 71 -6.28 -1.34 -1.49
C ILE A 71 -6.22 -1.41 0.04
N ASP A 72 -6.45 -2.58 0.62
CA ASP A 72 -6.45 -2.79 2.06
C ASP A 72 -5.05 -2.57 2.65
N ALA A 73 -4.01 -3.04 1.98
CA ALA A 73 -2.62 -2.83 2.38
C ALA A 73 -2.21 -1.34 2.34
N GLU A 74 -2.60 -0.63 1.28
CA GLU A 74 -2.40 0.83 1.15
C GLU A 74 -3.11 1.58 2.29
N GLN A 75 -4.35 1.20 2.60
CA GLN A 75 -5.12 1.79 3.70
C GLN A 75 -4.48 1.52 5.06
N TYR A 76 -4.04 0.30 5.34
CA TYR A 76 -3.33 -0.04 6.58
C TYR A 76 -2.02 0.73 6.73
N ASN A 77 -1.30 0.93 5.62
CA ASN A 77 -0.07 1.72 5.62
C ASN A 77 -0.34 3.20 5.95
N CYS A 78 -1.43 3.78 5.44
CA CYS A 78 -1.88 5.12 5.85
C CYS A 78 -2.08 5.22 7.36
N PHE A 79 -2.81 4.28 7.95
CA PHE A 79 -3.02 4.25 9.41
C PHE A 79 -1.69 4.16 10.17
N SER A 80 -0.77 3.32 9.69
CA SER A 80 0.53 3.13 10.34
C SER A 80 1.41 4.39 10.25
N LEU A 81 1.35 5.12 9.14
CA LEU A 81 1.99 6.43 8.97
C LEU A 81 1.44 7.48 9.94
N PHE A 82 0.12 7.48 10.20
CA PHE A 82 -0.49 8.37 11.20
C PHE A 82 -0.06 8.04 12.62
N ARG A 83 0.21 6.76 12.93
CA ARG A 83 0.79 6.37 14.22
C ARG A 83 2.27 6.75 14.37
N GLY A 84 2.88 7.35 13.35
CA GLY A 84 4.29 7.75 13.38
C GLY A 84 5.28 6.58 13.25
N MET A 85 4.82 5.40 12.80
CA MET A 85 5.68 4.23 12.64
C MET A 85 6.72 4.46 11.55
N ASP A 86 7.94 3.98 11.77
CA ASP A 86 8.99 4.02 10.76
C ASP A 86 8.76 2.98 9.64
N TYR A 87 9.63 2.99 8.63
CA TYR A 87 9.49 2.09 7.49
C TYR A 87 9.59 0.60 7.87
N GLY A 88 10.52 0.24 8.76
CA GLY A 88 10.73 -1.15 9.18
C GLY A 88 9.55 -1.66 10.02
N GLU A 89 9.07 -0.82 10.95
CA GLU A 89 7.89 -1.12 11.76
C GLU A 89 6.64 -1.30 10.89
N ARG A 90 6.45 -0.43 9.89
CA ARG A 90 5.32 -0.51 8.94
C ARG A 90 5.39 -1.78 8.11
N LYS A 91 6.56 -2.12 7.56
CA LYS A 91 6.76 -3.37 6.81
C LYS A 91 6.40 -4.59 7.65
N ALA A 92 6.88 -4.67 8.89
CA ALA A 92 6.59 -5.79 9.78
C ALA A 92 5.10 -5.87 10.14
N ALA A 93 4.48 -4.74 10.47
CA ALA A 93 3.06 -4.69 10.80
C ALA A 93 2.16 -5.02 9.60
N LEU A 94 2.54 -4.60 8.39
CA LEU A 94 1.81 -4.92 7.16
C LEU A 94 1.90 -6.42 6.85
N LEU A 95 3.09 -7.02 7.00
CA LEU A 95 3.28 -8.46 6.80
C LEU A 95 2.42 -9.28 7.77
N GLU A 96 2.38 -8.88 9.04
CA GLU A 96 1.53 -9.52 10.05
C GLU A 96 0.03 -9.32 9.74
N HIS A 97 -0.35 -8.14 9.24
CA HIS A 97 -1.72 -7.85 8.83
C HIS A 97 -2.18 -8.76 7.69
N VAL A 98 -1.36 -8.91 6.64
CA VAL A 98 -1.65 -9.75 5.47
C VAL A 98 -1.77 -11.22 5.86
N LYS A 99 -0.83 -11.75 6.65
CA LYS A 99 -0.90 -13.14 7.16
C LYS A 99 -2.17 -13.42 7.96
N ARG A 100 -2.66 -12.44 8.73
CA ARG A 100 -3.92 -12.57 9.48
C ARG A 100 -5.14 -12.58 8.59
N GLN A 101 -5.08 -11.96 7.40
CA GLN A 101 -6.16 -12.01 6.43
C GLN A 101 -6.17 -13.33 5.67
N GLU A 102 -5.01 -13.85 5.27
CA GLU A 102 -4.90 -15.17 4.62
C GLU A 102 -5.40 -16.32 5.51
N GLY A 103 -5.19 -16.23 6.83
CA GLY A 103 -5.67 -17.24 7.79
C GLY A 103 -7.16 -17.14 8.16
N ARG A 104 -7.93 -16.24 7.54
CA ARG A 104 -9.37 -16.02 7.80
C ARG A 104 -10.29 -16.53 6.69
N GLU A 105 -9.75 -17.23 5.70
CA GLU A 105 -10.47 -17.94 4.63
C GLU A 105 -10.72 -19.41 5.01
#